data_AF-A0A6V7TZ50-F1
#
_entry.id   AF-A0A6V7TZ50-F1
#
_cell.length_a   1.000
_cell.length_b   1.000
_cell.length_c   1.000
_cell.angle_alpha   90.00
_cell.angle_beta   90.00
_cell.angle_gamma   90.00
#
_symmetry.space_group_name_H-M   'P 1'
#
loop_
_entity.id
_entity.type
_entity.pdbx_description
1 polymer ?
#
loop_
_entity_poly.entity_id
_entity_poly.type
_entity_poly.pdbx_seq_one_letter_code
_entity_poly.pdbx_strand_id
1 'polypeptide(L)' 'MELPDPYLPGAVSLLDQLDKKLVVVLRDGKTLIGYLRTLDQFANLVLHETLERIHVDKYYGDISRGIF' A
#
# COMPACT_ATOMS: atom_id res chain seq x y z
N MET A 1 10.79 5.10 33.19
CA MET A 1 11.12 6.21 32.27
C MET A 1 10.50 5.84 30.94
N GLU A 2 9.52 6.61 30.46
CA GLU A 2 8.99 6.40 29.12
C GLU A 2 10.01 6.89 28.09
N LEU A 3 10.22 6.10 27.04
CA LEU A 3 11.03 6.50 25.91
C LEU A 3 10.16 7.36 24.97
N PRO A 4 10.73 8.39 24.32
CA PRO A 4 10.01 9.15 23.31
C PRO A 4 9.62 8.25 22.13
N ASP A 5 8.49 8.54 21.49
CA ASP A 5 8.07 7.84 20.29
C ASP A 5 9.18 7.93 19.22
N PRO A 6 9.59 6.80 18.63
CA PRO A 6 10.66 6.78 17.66
C PRO A 6 10.21 7.47 16.36
N TYR A 7 11.05 8.36 15.82
CA TYR A 7 10.89 8.84 14.45
C TYR A 7 11.35 7.76 13.47
N LEU A 8 10.42 7.25 12.65
CA LEU A 8 10.65 6.15 11.71
C LEU A 8 10.66 6.68 10.27
N PRO A 9 11.82 7.00 9.68
CA PRO A 9 11.89 7.53 8.31
C PRO A 9 11.83 6.42 7.24
N GLY A 10 11.54 6.82 6.01
CA GLY A 10 11.63 5.94 4.83
C GLY A 10 10.59 4.83 4.87
N ALA A 11 10.97 3.61 4.46
CA ALA A 11 10.06 2.47 4.45
C ALA A 11 9.51 2.11 5.85
N VAL A 12 10.28 2.39 6.91
CA VAL A 12 9.87 2.08 8.29
C VAL A 12 8.69 2.95 8.74
N SER A 13 8.45 4.10 8.10
CA SER A 13 7.28 4.94 8.38
C SER A 13 5.96 4.23 8.05
N LEU A 14 5.99 3.19 7.20
CA LEU A 14 4.82 2.41 6.80
C LEU A 14 4.50 1.28 7.77
N LEU A 15 5.28 1.09 8.83
CA LEU A 15 5.06 0.01 9.79
C LEU A 15 3.69 0.11 10.47
N ASP A 16 3.24 1.34 10.74
CA ASP A 16 1.92 1.62 11.30
C ASP A 16 0.78 1.38 10.29
N GLN A 17 1.11 1.14 9.02
CA GLN A 17 0.16 0.83 7.95
C GLN A 17 -0.07 -0.67 7.73
N LEU A 18 0.62 -1.53 8.47
CA LEU A 18 0.37 -2.97 8.42
C LEU A 18 -1.09 -3.29 8.71
N ASP A 19 -1.62 -4.25 7.96
CA ASP A 19 -3.01 -4.70 7.96
C ASP A 19 -4.07 -3.65 7.63
N LYS A 20 -3.65 -2.45 7.20
CA LYS A 20 -4.55 -1.41 6.70
C LYS A 20 -4.69 -1.50 5.18
N LYS A 21 -5.85 -1.05 4.70
CA LYS A 21 -6.13 -0.94 3.27
C LYS A 21 -5.46 0.32 2.72
N LEU A 22 -4.58 0.14 1.75
CA LEU A 22 -3.82 1.21 1.11
C LEU A 22 -4.23 1.39 -0.35
N VAL A 23 -4.09 2.62 -0.83
CA VAL A 23 -4.06 2.94 -2.26
C VAL A 23 -2.60 3.15 -2.63
N VAL A 24 -2.09 2.38 -3.59
CA VAL A 24 -0.71 2.42 -4.06
C VAL A 24 -0.72 2.83 -5.53
N VAL A 25 -0.08 3.96 -5.84
CA VAL A 25 0.09 4.44 -7.22
C VAL A 25 1.46 4.03 -7.71
N LEU A 26 1.52 3.17 -8.72
CA LEU A 26 2.76 2.71 -9.32
C LEU A 26 3.32 3.73 -10.33
N ARG A 27 4.61 3.61 -10.64
CA ARG A 27 5.29 4.52 -11.59
C ARG A 27 4.72 4.46 -13.01
N ASP A 28 4.08 3.35 -13.39
CA ASP A 28 3.39 3.20 -14.68
C ASP A 28 1.95 3.77 -14.67
N GLY A 29 1.54 4.41 -13.58
CA GLY A 29 0.23 5.05 -13.43
C GLY A 29 -0.87 4.12 -12.94
N LYS A 30 -0.60 2.83 -12.69
CA LYS A 30 -1.61 1.93 -12.13
C LYS A 30 -1.94 2.30 -10.69
N THR A 31 -3.22 2.20 -10.35
CA THR A 31 -3.70 2.36 -8.97
C THR A 31 -4.07 0.98 -8.42
N LEU A 32 -3.32 0.51 -7.42
CA LEU A 32 -3.63 -0.70 -6.68
C LEU A 32 -4.31 -0.34 -5.37
N ILE A 33 -5.27 -1.14 -4.95
CA ILE A 33 -5.97 -1.01 -3.67
C ILE A 33 -5.96 -2.38 -2.98
N GLY A 34 -5.31 -2.50 -1.83
CA GLY A 34 -5.17 -3.78 -1.13
C GLY A 34 -4.75 -3.60 0.32
N TYR A 35 -4.72 -4.68 1.09
CA TYR A 35 -4.22 -4.65 2.47
C TYR A 35 -2.72 -4.89 2.52
N LEU A 36 -1.96 -4.00 3.15
CA LEU A 36 -0.52 -4.20 3.35
C LEU A 36 -0.28 -5.34 4.35
N ARG A 37 0.38 -6.42 3.91
CA ARG A 37 0.70 -7.56 4.79
C ARG A 37 2.14 -7.57 5.24
N THR A 38 3.06 -7.25 4.34
CA THR A 38 4.48 -7.14 4.65
C THR A 38 5.14 -6.08 3.79
N LEU A 39 6.29 -5.61 4.25
CA LEU A 39 7.18 -4.73 3.53
C LEU A 39 8.63 -5.02 3.91
N ASP A 40 9.58 -4.54 3.11
CA ASP A 40 11.00 -4.54 3.43
C ASP A 40 11.59 -3.12 3.53
N GLN A 41 12.88 -3.01 3.85
CA GLN A 41 13.58 -1.73 3.99
C GLN A 41 13.68 -0.92 2.69
N PHE A 42 13.38 -1.52 1.53
CA PHE A 42 13.38 -0.88 0.22
C PHE A 42 11.98 -0.48 -0.25
N ALA A 43 10.97 -0.63 0.64
CA ALA A 43 9.56 -0.40 0.34
C ALA A 43 9.00 -1.32 -0.77
N ASN A 44 9.54 -2.53 -0.91
CA ASN A 44 8.80 -3.57 -1.62
C ASN A 44 7.63 -3.98 -0.74
N LEU A 45 6.42 -3.96 -1.30
CA LEU A 45 5.17 -4.20 -0.56
C LEU A 45 4.55 -5.52 -0.99
N VAL A 46 3.95 -6.25 -0.05
CA VAL A 46 3.03 -7.34 -0.35
C VAL A 46 1.62 -6.91 0.02
N LEU A 47 0.74 -6.87 -0.99
CA LEU A 47 -0.66 -6.52 -0.83
C LEU A 47 -1.55 -7.76 -0.95
N HIS A 48 -2.49 -7.93 -0.02
CA HIS A 48 -3.53 -8.96 -0.05
C HIS A 48 -4.88 -8.39 -0.47
N GLU A 49 -5.73 -9.20 -1.09
CA GLU A 49 -7.04 -8.78 -1.65
C GLU A 49 -6.92 -7.55 -2.56
N THR A 50 -5.86 -7.54 -3.36
CA THR A 50 -5.51 -6.40 -4.21
C THR A 50 -6.47 -6.30 -5.40
N LEU A 51 -6.95 -5.08 -5.63
CA LEU A 51 -7.67 -4.66 -6.82
C LEU A 51 -6.81 -3.66 -7.59
N GLU A 52 -6.73 -3.80 -8.91
CA GLU A 52 -6.28 -2.72 -9.76
C GLU A 52 -7.49 -1.90 -10.21
N ARG A 53 -7.48 -0.60 -9.88
CA ARG A 53 -8.54 0.33 -10.25
C ARG A 53 -8.11 1.20 -11.42
N ILE A 54 -8.91 1.17 -12.48
CA ILE A 54 -8.73 2.02 -13.67
C ILE A 54 -9.82 3.09 -13.64
N HIS A 55 -9.41 4.36 -13.66
CA HIS A 55 -10.32 5.51 -13.70
C HIS A 55 -10.49 6.04 -15.12
N VAL A 56 -11.73 6.37 -15.50
CA VAL A 56 -12.05 7.05 -16.77
C VAL A 56 -13.10 8.13 -16.46
N ASP A 57 -12.71 9.40 -16.60
CA ASP A 57 -13.51 10.57 -16.21
C ASP A 57 -14.08 10.47 -14.78
N LYS A 58 -15.40 10.29 -14.66
CA LYS A 58 -16.13 10.18 -13.38
C LYS A 58 -16.41 8.73 -12.97
N TYR A 59 -15.90 7.77 -13.73
CA TYR A 59 -16.16 6.35 -13.56
C TYR A 59 -14.87 5.61 -13.22
N TYR A 60 -15.01 4.40 -12.68
CA TYR A 60 -13.90 3.49 -12.46
C TYR A 60 -14.34 2.03 -12.68
N GLY A 61 -13.37 1.18 -12.99
CA GLY A 61 -13.53 -0.27 -13.02
C GLY A 61 -12.42 -0.94 -12.20
N ASP A 62 -12.77 -2.05 -11.55
CA ASP A 62 -11.85 -2.82 -10.71
C ASP A 62 -11.53 -4.18 -11.34
N ILE A 63 -10.25 -4.55 -11.32
CA ILE A 63 -9.75 -5.85 -11.74
C ILE A 63 -9.17 -6.55 -10.51
N SER A 64 -9.65 -7.75 -10.18
CA SER A 64 -9.09 -8.54 -9.07
C SER A 64 -7.68 -9.02 -9.41
N ARG A 65 -6.72 -8.71 -8.53
CA ARG A 65 -5.30 -9.09 -8.66
C ARG A 65 -4.86 -10.12 -7.61
N GLY A 66 -5.56 -10.23 -6.48
CA GLY A 66 -5.25 -11.20 -5.43
C GLY A 66 -4.05 -10.77 -4.59
N ILE A 67 -2.98 -11.55 -4.58
CA ILE A 67 -1.71 -11.20 -3.91
C ILE A 67 -0.83 -10.51 -4.94
N PHE A 68 -0.35 -9.30 -4.61
CA PHE A 68 0.49 -8.49 -5.49
C PHE A 68 1.75 -8.03 -4.75
#